data_AF-A0A951B4J0-F1
#
_entry.id   AF-A0A951B4J0-F1
#
_cell.length_a   1.000
_cell.length_b   1.000
_cell.length_c   1.000
_cell.angle_alpha   90.00
_cell.angle_beta   90.00
_cell.angle_gamma   90.00
#
_symmetry.space_group_name_H-M   'P 1'
#
loop_
_entity.id
_entity.type
_entity.pdbx_description
1 polymer ?
#
loop_
_entity_poly.entity_id
_entity_poly.type
_entity_poly.pdbx_seq_one_letter_code
_entity_poly.pdbx_strand_id
1 'polypeptide(L)'
;QMQYLFVNGRPVRDKVLLGAVRGAYMDYLSLDRYPVVALFIGCDPGLVDVNVHPTKAEVRFRDPGLVRGLIIGALKETLAGAMHRAATTGGARGVAALARRTFGSPPLGAGGLAARRNGSQSWDWQSSPAAPADARGLAGFGEPPQAAFAVLESVAADVRDGEPALAALRSPLGAARAQLHDTYIVAQTADGIVLVDQHAAHERLVYERLKQERSRSAIARQLLLVPAIIEMESDAVARLIEHAGELEALGLVLEGFGPGAVAVREVPALLRDGEISRLVRDVADALADDRGAVTLERRLDHVLATMACHHSVRAGRRLKPEEMNALLREMEATPGSGQCNHGRPTYVELKLGDIERLFGRK
;
A
#
# COMPACT_ATOMS: atom_id res chain seq x y z
N GLN A 1 -14.50 -16.01 14.18
CA GLN A 1 -13.12 -15.91 13.69
C GLN A 1 -12.72 -17.25 13.08
N MET A 2 -12.21 -17.26 11.84
CA MET A 2 -11.67 -18.46 11.18
C MET A 2 -10.20 -18.66 11.59
N GLN A 3 -9.97 -18.85 12.89
CA GLN A 3 -8.64 -19.08 13.47
C GLN A 3 -8.68 -20.42 14.19
N TYR A 4 -7.94 -21.39 13.65
CA TYR A 4 -7.90 -22.76 14.14
C TYR A 4 -6.50 -23.04 14.66
N LEU A 5 -6.36 -23.21 15.96
CA LEU A 5 -5.08 -23.46 16.62
C LEU A 5 -5.10 -24.87 17.21
N PHE A 6 -4.07 -25.65 16.94
CA PHE A 6 -3.92 -27.00 17.43
C PHE A 6 -2.57 -27.18 18.12
N VAL A 7 -2.57 -27.83 19.28
CA VAL A 7 -1.34 -28.24 19.99
C VAL A 7 -1.39 -29.75 20.17
N ASN A 8 -0.42 -30.46 19.60
CA ASN A 8 -0.37 -31.92 19.60
C ASN A 8 -1.70 -32.57 19.15
N GLY A 9 -2.32 -32.00 18.10
CA GLY A 9 -3.59 -32.48 17.53
C GLY A 9 -4.86 -32.06 18.29
N ARG A 10 -4.75 -31.42 19.46
CA ARG A 10 -5.90 -30.90 20.22
C ARG A 10 -6.22 -29.46 19.83
N PRO A 11 -7.48 -29.12 19.54
CA PRO A 11 -7.88 -27.73 19.30
C PRO A 11 -7.77 -26.90 20.59
N VAL A 12 -7.13 -25.74 20.50
CA VAL A 12 -6.91 -24.81 21.63
C VAL A 12 -7.33 -23.40 21.26
N ARG A 13 -7.67 -22.60 22.27
CA ARG A 13 -7.99 -21.17 22.19
C ARG A 13 -7.19 -20.40 23.24
N ASP A 14 -5.88 -20.52 23.15
CA ASP A 14 -4.96 -19.89 24.09
C ASP A 14 -4.64 -18.43 23.69
N LYS A 15 -4.56 -17.55 24.69
CA LYS A 15 -4.32 -16.11 24.49
C LYS A 15 -2.91 -15.81 23.99
N VAL A 16 -1.90 -16.57 24.42
CA VAL A 16 -0.51 -16.39 23.98
C VAL A 16 -0.41 -16.72 22.49
N LEU A 17 -1.03 -17.82 22.06
CA LEU A 17 -1.04 -18.22 20.65
C LEU A 17 -1.80 -17.22 19.76
N LEU A 18 -2.97 -16.77 20.20
CA LEU A 18 -3.74 -15.73 19.49
C LEU A 18 -2.98 -14.41 19.42
N GLY A 19 -2.31 -14.02 20.50
CA GLY A 19 -1.43 -12.85 20.54
C GLY A 19 -0.23 -12.97 19.60
N ALA A 20 0.39 -14.15 19.52
CA ALA A 20 1.50 -14.43 18.61
C ALA A 20 1.08 -14.32 17.14
N VAL A 21 -0.07 -14.89 16.76
CA VAL A 21 -0.63 -14.76 15.41
C VAL A 21 -0.90 -13.29 15.09
N ARG A 22 -1.55 -12.54 15.97
CA ARG A 22 -1.80 -11.09 15.75
C ARG A 22 -0.49 -10.31 15.59
N GLY A 23 0.51 -10.59 16.42
CA GLY A 23 1.82 -9.96 16.33
C GLY A 23 2.55 -10.25 15.02
N ALA A 24 2.38 -11.45 14.46
CA ALA A 24 2.99 -11.82 13.17
C ALA A 24 2.38 -11.07 11.98
N TYR A 25 1.06 -10.79 12.02
CA TYR A 25 0.32 -10.15 10.93
C TYR A 25 0.22 -8.63 11.04
N MET A 26 0.73 -8.03 12.12
CA MET A 26 0.57 -6.60 12.42
C MET A 26 1.05 -5.68 11.30
N ASP A 27 2.11 -6.08 10.60
CA ASP A 27 2.71 -5.32 9.50
C ASP A 27 1.88 -5.40 8.20
N TYR A 28 0.84 -6.25 8.14
CA TYR A 28 0.13 -6.62 6.90
C TYR A 28 -1.40 -6.59 7.01
N LEU A 29 -1.96 -6.41 8.20
CA LEU A 29 -3.39 -6.37 8.45
C LEU A 29 -3.74 -5.14 9.28
N SER A 30 -4.83 -4.48 8.91
CA SER A 30 -5.45 -3.45 9.73
C SER A 30 -5.99 -4.04 11.05
N LEU A 31 -6.07 -3.21 12.09
CA LEU A 31 -6.49 -3.63 13.45
C LEU A 31 -7.90 -4.23 13.53
N ASP A 32 -8.79 -3.83 12.62
CA ASP A 32 -10.16 -4.32 12.53
C ASP A 32 -10.27 -5.67 11.79
N ARG A 33 -9.17 -6.17 11.24
CA ARG A 33 -9.12 -7.43 10.49
C ARG A 33 -8.42 -8.53 11.27
N TYR A 34 -8.91 -9.74 11.03
CA TYR A 34 -8.37 -10.94 11.65
C TYR A 34 -7.82 -11.88 10.56
N PRO A 35 -6.60 -12.39 10.72
CA PRO A 35 -6.07 -13.36 9.78
C PRO A 35 -6.90 -14.63 9.83
N VAL A 36 -7.04 -15.27 8.66
CA VAL A 36 -7.55 -16.64 8.55
C VAL A 36 -6.34 -17.56 8.65
N VAL A 37 -6.29 -18.40 9.69
CA VAL A 37 -5.12 -19.25 9.96
C VAL A 37 -5.55 -20.61 10.49
N ALA A 38 -4.85 -21.65 10.05
CA ALA A 38 -4.84 -22.96 10.69
C ALA A 38 -3.39 -23.26 11.11
N LEU A 39 -3.12 -23.30 12.41
CA LEU A 39 -1.78 -23.43 12.97
C LEU A 39 -1.68 -24.70 13.81
N PHE A 40 -0.69 -25.53 13.51
CA PHE A 40 -0.43 -26.80 14.19
C PHE A 40 0.92 -26.71 14.89
N ILE A 41 0.91 -26.85 16.22
CA ILE A 41 2.11 -26.82 17.07
C ILE A 41 2.37 -28.24 17.54
N GLY A 42 3.52 -28.79 17.16
CA GLY A 42 4.06 -30.03 17.70
C GLY A 42 5.12 -29.72 18.76
N CYS A 43 5.01 -30.32 19.95
CA CYS A 43 6.01 -30.20 21.00
C CYS A 43 5.96 -31.42 21.93
N ASP A 44 7.04 -31.64 22.68
CA ASP A 44 7.08 -32.68 23.71
C ASP A 44 5.93 -32.45 24.72
N PRO A 45 5.07 -33.47 24.99
CA PRO A 45 4.00 -33.38 25.99
C PRO A 45 4.47 -32.89 27.38
N GLY A 46 5.73 -33.12 27.76
CA GLY A 46 6.29 -32.63 29.02
C GLY A 46 6.51 -31.11 29.07
N LEU A 47 6.40 -30.42 27.93
CA LEU A 47 6.58 -28.96 27.82
C LEU A 47 5.25 -28.20 27.77
N VAL A 48 4.11 -28.90 27.80
CA VAL A 48 2.77 -28.31 27.73
C VAL A 48 1.85 -28.93 28.76
N ASP A 49 1.30 -28.09 29.62
CA ASP A 49 0.20 -28.45 30.51
C ASP A 49 -1.14 -28.08 29.88
N VAL A 50 -2.02 -29.07 29.74
CA VAL A 50 -3.36 -28.93 29.13
C VAL A 50 -4.44 -28.82 30.21
N ASN A 51 -4.11 -29.03 31.50
CA ASN A 51 -5.07 -29.07 32.59
C ASN A 51 -5.20 -27.72 33.33
N VAL A 52 -5.26 -26.63 32.57
CA VAL A 52 -5.17 -25.27 33.13
C VAL A 52 -6.53 -24.57 33.20
N HIS A 53 -7.49 -24.99 32.37
CA HIS A 53 -8.83 -24.41 32.28
C HIS A 53 -9.91 -25.50 32.38
N PRO A 54 -11.09 -25.25 32.99
CA PRO A 54 -12.17 -26.24 33.14
C PRO A 54 -12.62 -26.89 31.83
N THR A 55 -12.63 -26.12 30.74
CA THR A 55 -12.97 -26.63 29.39
C THR A 55 -11.79 -27.22 28.62
N LYS A 56 -10.57 -27.22 29.21
CA LYS A 56 -9.31 -27.69 28.59
C LYS A 56 -9.03 -27.06 27.21
N ALA A 57 -9.54 -25.85 27.00
CA ALA A 57 -9.39 -25.09 25.77
C ALA A 57 -8.11 -24.24 25.77
N GLU A 58 -7.56 -23.92 26.95
CA GLU A 58 -6.31 -23.17 27.10
C GLU A 58 -5.19 -24.14 27.50
N VAL A 59 -3.96 -23.80 27.11
CA VAL A 59 -2.75 -24.59 27.38
C VAL A 59 -1.69 -23.69 27.98
N ARG A 60 -0.90 -24.23 28.92
CA ARG A 60 0.24 -23.51 29.50
C ARG A 60 1.52 -24.16 29.03
N PHE A 61 2.29 -23.40 28.27
CA PHE A 61 3.63 -23.79 27.86
C PHE A 61 4.62 -23.58 29.00
N ARG A 62 5.61 -24.47 29.12
CA ARG A 62 6.74 -24.30 30.04
C ARG A 62 7.54 -23.04 29.71
N ASP A 63 7.73 -22.76 28.42
CA ASP A 63 8.31 -21.51 27.92
C ASP A 63 7.36 -20.86 26.89
N PRO A 64 6.46 -19.98 27.34
CA PRO A 64 5.55 -19.24 26.46
C PRO A 64 6.29 -18.28 25.51
N GLY A 65 7.46 -17.77 25.92
CA GLY A 65 8.25 -16.81 25.13
C GLY A 65 8.83 -17.46 23.90
N LEU A 66 9.42 -18.66 24.05
CA LEU A 66 9.95 -19.44 22.95
C LEU A 66 8.87 -19.79 21.92
N VAL A 67 7.70 -20.25 22.38
CA VAL A 67 6.58 -20.61 21.49
C VAL A 67 6.06 -19.38 20.73
N ARG A 68 5.91 -18.24 21.42
CA ARG A 68 5.54 -16.97 20.78
C ARG A 68 6.56 -16.56 19.72
N GLY A 69 7.85 -16.61 20.04
CA GLY A 69 8.94 -16.27 19.12
C GLY A 69 8.94 -17.16 17.88
N LEU A 70 8.79 -18.48 18.06
CA LEU A 70 8.69 -19.47 16.99
C LEU A 70 7.53 -19.16 16.04
N ILE A 71 6.33 -18.92 16.58
CA ILE A 71 5.14 -18.63 15.78
C ILE A 71 5.32 -17.33 14.99
N ILE A 72 5.80 -16.27 15.65
CA ILE A 72 6.01 -14.98 15.00
C ILE A 72 7.05 -15.12 13.88
N GLY A 73 8.19 -15.76 14.18
CA GLY A 73 9.27 -15.97 13.20
C GLY A 73 8.80 -16.76 11.98
N ALA A 74 8.20 -17.94 12.20
CA ALA A 74 7.75 -18.82 11.13
C ALA A 74 6.67 -18.17 10.25
N LEU A 75 5.71 -17.46 10.86
CA LEU A 75 4.68 -16.73 10.11
C LEU A 75 5.28 -15.57 9.32
N LYS A 76 6.17 -14.77 9.91
CA LYS A 76 6.82 -13.66 9.20
C LYS A 76 7.67 -14.13 8.03
N GLU A 77 8.45 -15.20 8.21
CA GLU A 77 9.26 -15.82 7.14
C GLU A 77 8.37 -16.33 6.00
N THR A 78 7.29 -17.04 6.34
CA THR A 78 6.34 -17.56 5.34
C THR A 78 5.61 -16.43 4.60
N LEU A 79 5.19 -15.39 5.31
CA LEU A 79 4.54 -14.21 4.73
C LEU A 79 5.49 -13.49 3.78
N ALA A 80 6.73 -13.21 4.21
CA ALA A 80 7.74 -12.56 3.37
C ALA A 80 7.97 -13.30 2.05
N GLY A 81 8.07 -14.65 2.09
CA GLY A 81 8.22 -15.47 0.88
C GLY A 81 6.95 -15.56 0.01
N ALA A 82 5.76 -15.44 0.61
CA ALA A 82 4.49 -15.53 -0.12
C ALA A 82 4.05 -14.22 -0.79
N MET A 83 4.54 -13.07 -0.32
CA MET A 83 4.07 -11.75 -0.79
C MET A 83 4.33 -11.48 -2.28
N HIS A 84 5.42 -12.01 -2.85
CA HIS A 84 5.64 -11.94 -4.30
C HIS A 84 4.54 -12.64 -5.11
N ARG A 85 3.92 -13.71 -4.56
CA ARG A 85 2.80 -14.43 -5.21
C ARG A 85 1.46 -13.69 -5.12
N ALA A 86 1.29 -12.81 -4.12
CA ALA A 86 0.05 -12.04 -3.98
C ALA A 86 -0.13 -11.06 -5.15
N ALA A 87 0.96 -10.43 -5.61
CA ALA A 87 0.95 -9.53 -6.76
C ALA A 87 0.56 -10.24 -8.08
N THR A 88 1.03 -11.48 -8.30
CA THR A 88 0.69 -12.25 -9.51
C THR A 88 -0.75 -12.78 -9.49
N THR A 89 -1.26 -13.21 -8.33
CA THR A 89 -2.66 -13.65 -8.19
C THR A 89 -3.66 -12.50 -8.36
N GLY A 90 -3.32 -11.30 -7.91
CA GLY A 90 -4.10 -10.08 -8.18
C GLY A 90 -4.21 -9.82 -9.69
N GLY A 91 -3.10 -9.95 -10.41
CA GLY A 91 -3.04 -9.80 -11.86
C GLY A 91 -3.92 -10.81 -12.59
N ALA A 92 -3.78 -12.10 -12.26
CA ALA A 92 -4.60 -13.16 -12.84
C ALA A 92 -6.11 -12.95 -12.57
N ARG A 93 -6.49 -12.49 -11.37
CA ARG A 93 -7.88 -12.14 -11.05
C ARG A 93 -8.38 -10.93 -11.83
N GLY A 94 -7.55 -9.90 -11.97
CA GLY A 94 -7.86 -8.70 -12.76
C GLY A 94 -8.08 -9.04 -14.23
N VAL A 95 -7.19 -9.84 -14.81
CA VAL A 95 -7.29 -10.38 -16.18
C VAL A 95 -8.55 -11.22 -16.33
N ALA A 96 -8.84 -12.13 -15.41
CA ALA A 96 -10.06 -12.93 -15.46
C ALA A 96 -11.34 -12.08 -15.36
N ALA A 97 -11.33 -11.00 -14.56
CA ALA A 97 -12.45 -10.07 -14.46
C ALA A 97 -12.63 -9.24 -15.74
N LEU A 98 -11.53 -8.78 -16.37
CA LEU A 98 -11.58 -8.11 -17.66
C LEU A 98 -12.10 -9.04 -18.76
N ALA A 99 -11.58 -10.27 -18.84
CA ALA A 99 -12.03 -11.28 -19.79
C ALA A 99 -13.54 -11.59 -19.63
N ARG A 100 -14.03 -11.64 -18.39
CA ARG A 100 -15.48 -11.80 -18.12
C ARG A 100 -16.32 -10.61 -18.55
N ARG A 101 -15.77 -9.39 -18.55
CA ARG A 101 -16.46 -8.19 -19.05
C ARG A 101 -16.43 -8.08 -20.58
N THR A 102 -15.37 -8.52 -21.23
CA THR A 102 -15.25 -8.50 -22.69
C THR A 102 -15.98 -9.67 -23.35
N PHE A 103 -16.11 -10.82 -22.66
CA PHE A 103 -16.72 -12.05 -23.20
C PHE A 103 -17.99 -12.50 -22.46
N GLY A 104 -18.50 -11.74 -21.49
CA GLY A 104 -19.68 -12.09 -20.70
C GLY A 104 -21.00 -11.57 -21.29
N SER A 105 -21.62 -12.34 -22.19
CA SER A 105 -23.09 -12.38 -22.23
C SER A 105 -23.58 -13.25 -21.07
N PRO A 106 -24.64 -12.90 -20.32
CA PRO A 106 -25.22 -13.82 -19.35
C PRO A 106 -25.81 -15.03 -20.09
N PRO A 107 -25.92 -16.22 -19.46
CA PRO A 107 -26.59 -17.35 -20.08
C PRO A 107 -28.09 -17.05 -20.12
N LEU A 108 -28.57 -16.52 -21.25
CA LEU A 108 -30.00 -16.40 -21.52
C LEU A 108 -30.51 -17.79 -21.89
N GLY A 109 -31.35 -18.34 -21.00
CA GLY A 109 -32.17 -19.50 -21.28
C GLY A 109 -33.03 -19.29 -22.53
N ALA A 110 -33.31 -20.39 -23.21
CA ALA A 110 -34.17 -20.45 -24.38
C ALA A 110 -35.53 -19.77 -24.13
N GLY A 111 -35.88 -18.81 -24.98
CA GLY A 111 -37.18 -18.14 -24.97
C GLY A 111 -37.10 -16.82 -25.72
N GLY A 112 -37.61 -16.79 -26.95
CA GLY A 112 -37.46 -15.67 -27.86
C GLY A 112 -38.09 -14.36 -27.40
N LEU A 113 -37.61 -13.26 -27.97
CA LEU A 113 -38.41 -12.21 -28.60
C LEU A 113 -37.45 -11.26 -29.32
N ALA A 114 -37.83 -10.89 -30.54
CA ALA A 114 -37.08 -10.07 -31.44
C ALA A 114 -36.85 -8.65 -30.87
N ALA A 115 -35.60 -8.18 -30.92
CA ALA A 115 -35.28 -6.76 -30.90
C ALA A 115 -34.33 -6.46 -32.05
N ARG A 116 -34.88 -5.86 -33.10
CA ARG A 116 -34.15 -5.30 -34.23
C ARG A 116 -33.12 -4.29 -33.70
N ARG A 117 -31.83 -4.49 -34.00
CA ARG A 117 -30.84 -3.40 -34.00
C ARG A 117 -30.46 -3.09 -35.43
N ASN A 118 -31.05 -2.00 -35.91
CA ASN A 118 -30.76 -1.34 -37.16
C ASN A 118 -29.51 -0.47 -36.98
N GLY A 119 -28.60 -0.49 -37.95
CA GLY A 119 -27.68 0.60 -38.27
C GLY A 119 -26.35 0.67 -37.50
N SER A 120 -25.34 -0.08 -37.95
CA SER A 120 -23.98 0.47 -37.96
C SER A 120 -23.86 1.40 -39.16
N GLN A 121 -24.24 2.66 -38.98
CA GLN A 121 -23.79 3.70 -39.91
C GLN A 121 -22.37 4.09 -39.49
N SER A 122 -21.43 3.86 -40.40
CA SER A 122 -20.07 4.38 -40.37
C SER A 122 -20.14 5.90 -40.26
N TRP A 123 -19.75 6.43 -39.10
CA TRP A 123 -19.62 7.86 -38.92
C TRP A 123 -18.33 8.33 -39.59
N ASP A 124 -18.46 9.27 -40.54
CA ASP A 124 -17.37 9.92 -41.26
C ASP A 124 -17.38 11.42 -40.94
N TRP A 125 -16.30 11.90 -40.32
CA TRP A 125 -16.14 13.27 -39.86
C TRP A 125 -16.20 14.30 -41.01
N GLN A 126 -15.97 13.86 -42.26
CA GLN A 126 -16.02 14.70 -43.46
C GLN A 126 -17.46 15.05 -43.90
N SER A 127 -18.47 14.34 -43.36
CA SER A 127 -19.90 14.51 -43.68
C SER A 127 -20.67 15.33 -42.63
N SER A 128 -19.98 15.85 -41.61
CA SER A 128 -20.58 16.68 -40.57
C SER A 128 -20.92 18.08 -41.12
N PRO A 129 -22.09 18.66 -40.79
CA PRO A 129 -22.43 20.05 -41.17
C PRO A 129 -21.52 21.11 -40.50
N ALA A 130 -20.63 20.69 -39.59
CA ALA A 130 -19.59 21.51 -38.99
C ALA A 130 -18.17 21.24 -39.58
N ALA A 131 -18.06 20.45 -40.65
CA ALA A 131 -16.79 20.19 -41.32
C ALA A 131 -16.28 21.48 -42.00
N PRO A 132 -15.00 21.83 -41.82
CA PRO A 132 -14.45 23.04 -42.42
C PRO A 132 -14.46 22.92 -43.95
N ALA A 133 -15.18 23.83 -44.62
CA ALA A 133 -15.23 23.90 -46.07
C ALA A 133 -13.85 24.29 -46.63
N ASP A 134 -13.30 23.42 -47.46
CA ASP A 134 -12.22 23.64 -48.42
C ASP A 134 -11.20 24.75 -48.09
N ALA A 135 -10.12 24.37 -47.39
CA ALA A 135 -8.86 25.12 -47.43
C ALA A 135 -8.08 24.85 -48.74
N ARG A 136 -8.76 24.82 -49.88
CA ARG A 136 -8.17 24.73 -51.21
C ARG A 136 -8.38 26.06 -51.94
N GLY A 137 -7.52 27.03 -51.67
CA GLY A 137 -7.36 28.18 -52.58
C GLY A 137 -7.34 29.58 -51.98
N LEU A 138 -6.60 29.82 -50.90
CA LEU A 138 -6.17 31.19 -50.53
C LEU A 138 -4.66 31.20 -50.31
N ALA A 139 -3.94 31.38 -51.42
CA ALA A 139 -2.57 31.87 -51.39
C ALA A 139 -2.63 33.39 -51.18
N GLY A 140 -2.23 33.85 -50.01
CA GLY A 140 -2.08 35.28 -49.73
C GLY A 140 -2.14 35.55 -48.23
N PHE A 141 -1.07 36.15 -47.70
CA PHE A 141 -0.83 36.50 -46.29
C PHE A 141 -0.31 35.37 -45.39
N GLY A 142 0.83 34.79 -45.79
CA GLY A 142 1.70 34.06 -44.85
C GLY A 142 2.65 35.03 -44.15
N GLU A 143 2.51 35.21 -42.84
CA GLU A 143 3.60 35.68 -41.99
C GLU A 143 4.74 34.66 -42.03
N PRO A 144 6.03 35.08 -42.09
CA PRO A 144 7.13 34.15 -41.89
C PRO A 144 7.00 33.54 -40.48
N PRO A 145 7.15 32.22 -40.31
CA PRO A 145 7.13 31.63 -38.99
C PRO A 145 8.26 32.25 -38.16
N GLN A 146 7.91 33.00 -37.12
CA GLN A 146 8.86 33.32 -36.07
C GLN A 146 9.42 31.99 -35.56
N ALA A 147 10.76 31.93 -35.47
CA ALA A 147 11.43 30.82 -34.83
C ALA A 147 10.86 30.70 -33.41
N ALA A 148 9.99 29.70 -33.21
CA ALA A 148 9.57 29.32 -31.88
C ALA A 148 10.84 29.01 -31.09
N PHE A 149 11.04 29.69 -29.97
CA PHE A 149 12.09 29.34 -29.02
C PHE A 149 11.94 27.85 -28.69
N ALA A 150 12.81 27.02 -29.27
CA ALA A 150 12.88 25.58 -29.03
C ALA A 150 13.50 25.26 -27.64
N VAL A 151 13.27 26.13 -26.65
CA VAL A 151 13.77 25.98 -25.27
C VAL A 151 12.61 26.17 -24.29
N LEU A 152 11.49 25.54 -24.61
CA LEU A 152 10.53 25.05 -23.65
C LEU A 152 10.06 23.71 -24.22
N GLU A 153 10.97 22.74 -24.22
CA GLU A 153 10.57 21.35 -24.06
C GLU A 153 9.62 21.35 -22.87
N SER A 154 8.33 21.24 -23.18
CA SER A 154 7.37 20.81 -22.20
C SER A 154 7.97 19.55 -21.58
N VAL A 155 8.08 19.55 -20.25
CA VAL A 155 8.47 18.36 -19.50
C VAL A 155 7.31 17.37 -19.65
N ALA A 156 7.20 16.76 -20.83
CA ALA A 156 6.28 15.71 -21.12
C ALA A 156 6.77 14.51 -20.31
N ALA A 157 5.95 14.09 -19.36
CA ALA A 157 6.16 12.88 -18.56
C ALA A 157 5.96 11.60 -19.42
N ASP A 158 6.34 11.65 -20.69
CA ASP A 158 6.24 10.56 -21.64
C ASP A 158 7.62 9.92 -21.79
N VAL A 159 7.86 8.82 -21.07
CA VAL A 159 9.15 8.12 -21.01
C VAL A 159 9.38 7.24 -22.26
N ARG A 160 8.81 7.62 -23.40
CA ARG A 160 9.02 6.93 -24.67
C ARG A 160 10.35 7.32 -25.32
N ASP A 161 10.93 8.46 -24.94
CA ASP A 161 12.25 8.91 -25.42
C ASP A 161 13.37 8.35 -24.54
N GLY A 162 13.67 7.07 -24.74
CA GLY A 162 14.81 6.38 -24.16
C GLY A 162 14.61 4.86 -24.20
N GLU A 163 15.47 4.14 -24.93
CA GLU A 163 15.53 2.69 -24.75
C GLU A 163 15.86 2.41 -23.28
N PRO A 164 15.06 1.55 -22.60
CA PRO A 164 15.33 1.25 -21.22
C PRO A 164 16.69 0.54 -21.15
N ALA A 165 17.49 0.88 -20.15
CA ALA A 165 18.69 0.11 -19.89
C ALA A 165 18.30 -1.38 -19.70
N LEU A 166 18.94 -2.29 -20.43
CA LEU A 166 18.65 -3.73 -20.38
C LEU A 166 18.70 -4.28 -18.93
N ALA A 167 19.55 -3.68 -18.08
CA ALA A 167 19.62 -3.98 -16.66
C ALA A 167 18.33 -3.67 -15.89
N ALA A 168 17.64 -2.57 -16.24
CA ALA A 168 16.38 -2.19 -15.60
C ALA A 168 15.24 -3.15 -15.99
N LEU A 169 15.21 -3.64 -17.23
CA LEU A 169 14.23 -4.64 -17.68
C LEU A 169 14.39 -6.01 -16.98
N ARG A 170 15.62 -6.36 -16.59
CA ARG A 170 15.94 -7.60 -15.87
C ARG A 170 15.69 -7.54 -14.37
N SER A 171 15.39 -6.36 -13.84
CA SER A 171 15.09 -6.20 -12.41
C SER A 171 13.65 -6.66 -12.10
N PRO A 172 13.34 -7.11 -10.86
CA PRO A 172 12.04 -7.67 -10.52
C PRO A 172 10.81 -6.81 -10.89
N LEU A 173 10.86 -5.50 -10.65
CA LEU A 173 9.78 -4.56 -10.99
C LEU A 173 9.97 -3.88 -12.36
N GLY A 174 11.03 -4.22 -13.09
CA GLY A 174 11.25 -3.73 -14.44
C GLY A 174 11.61 -2.24 -14.52
N ALA A 175 11.52 -1.67 -15.73
CA ALA A 175 11.81 -0.26 -15.99
C ALA A 175 10.52 0.57 -16.07
N ALA A 176 10.46 1.71 -15.37
CA ALA A 176 9.31 2.60 -15.42
C ALA A 176 9.12 3.19 -16.83
N ARG A 177 7.87 3.18 -17.32
CA ARG A 177 7.49 3.62 -18.67
C ARG A 177 6.55 4.80 -18.70
N ALA A 178 5.63 4.88 -17.74
CA ALA A 178 4.67 5.96 -17.67
C ALA A 178 4.11 6.09 -16.27
N GLN A 179 3.67 7.30 -15.95
CA GLN A 179 2.79 7.56 -14.83
C GLN A 179 1.38 7.82 -15.37
N LEU A 180 0.38 7.14 -14.81
CA LEU A 180 -1.02 7.29 -15.17
C LEU A 180 -1.80 7.91 -14.01
N HIS A 181 -2.63 8.91 -14.33
CA HIS A 181 -3.49 9.62 -13.38
C HIS A 181 -2.76 10.16 -12.15
N ASP A 182 -1.46 10.49 -12.29
CA ASP A 182 -0.58 10.94 -11.21
C ASP A 182 -0.59 10.02 -9.96
N THR A 183 -1.00 8.76 -10.14
CA THR A 183 -1.29 7.79 -9.06
C THR A 183 -0.66 6.43 -9.32
N TYR A 184 -0.61 6.00 -10.57
CA TYR A 184 -0.11 4.66 -10.93
C TYR A 184 1.16 4.77 -11.77
N ILE A 185 2.15 3.93 -11.46
CA ILE A 185 3.34 3.78 -12.28
C ILE A 185 3.20 2.48 -13.09
N VAL A 186 3.41 2.58 -14.39
CA VAL A 186 3.48 1.43 -15.29
C VAL A 186 4.95 1.14 -15.57
N ALA A 187 5.37 -0.08 -15.26
CA ALA A 187 6.71 -0.56 -15.52
C ALA A 187 6.69 -1.78 -16.45
N GLN A 188 7.72 -1.90 -17.28
CA GLN A 188 7.92 -3.01 -18.19
C GLN A 188 9.00 -3.95 -17.64
N THR A 189 8.67 -5.23 -17.50
CA THR A 189 9.64 -6.29 -17.18
C THR A 189 10.03 -7.04 -18.45
N ALA A 190 10.98 -7.98 -18.35
CA ALA A 190 11.34 -8.86 -19.45
C ALA A 190 10.13 -9.68 -19.97
N ASP A 191 9.23 -10.09 -19.08
CA ASP A 191 8.16 -11.06 -19.38
C ASP A 191 6.74 -10.49 -19.23
N GLY A 192 6.59 -9.17 -19.06
CA GLY A 192 5.28 -8.58 -18.81
C GLY A 192 5.27 -7.10 -18.42
N ILE A 193 4.19 -6.71 -17.74
CA ILE A 193 3.90 -5.35 -17.27
C ILE A 193 3.61 -5.39 -15.77
N VAL A 194 4.15 -4.43 -15.03
CA VAL A 194 3.87 -4.23 -13.61
C VAL A 194 3.14 -2.89 -13.43
N LEU A 195 2.03 -2.93 -12.71
CA LEU A 195 1.26 -1.76 -12.30
C LEU A 195 1.52 -1.51 -10.81
N VAL A 196 2.05 -0.34 -10.46
CA VAL A 196 2.38 0.03 -9.09
C VAL A 196 1.47 1.17 -8.63
N ASP A 197 0.86 1.01 -7.46
CA ASP A 197 0.18 2.08 -6.74
C ASP A 197 1.24 2.92 -6.01
N GLN A 198 1.47 4.13 -6.52
CA GLN A 198 2.49 5.04 -6.00
C GLN A 198 2.25 5.42 -4.54
N HIS A 199 0.99 5.63 -4.16
CA HIS A 199 0.63 6.04 -2.82
C HIS A 199 0.86 4.92 -1.83
N ALA A 200 0.30 3.74 -2.09
CA ALA A 200 0.45 2.58 -1.23
C ALA A 200 1.92 2.11 -1.12
N ALA A 201 2.68 2.18 -2.23
CA ALA A 201 4.11 1.90 -2.22
C ALA A 201 4.85 2.89 -1.32
N HIS A 202 4.57 4.19 -1.46
CA HIS A 202 5.27 5.21 -0.71
C HIS A 202 5.01 5.15 0.80
N GLU A 203 3.76 4.98 1.21
CA GLU A 203 3.41 4.77 2.62
C GLU A 203 4.17 3.59 3.21
N ARG A 204 4.28 2.49 2.44
CA ARG A 204 5.00 1.30 2.89
C ARG A 204 6.50 1.56 3.04
N LEU A 205 7.12 2.25 2.10
CA LEU A 205 8.54 2.61 2.15
C LEU A 205 8.85 3.52 3.34
N VAL A 206 8.00 4.54 3.58
CA VAL A 206 8.15 5.45 4.72
C VAL A 206 8.02 4.69 6.04
N TYR A 207 7.00 3.82 6.16
CA TYR A 207 6.80 2.99 7.35
C TYR A 207 8.02 2.11 7.67
N GLU A 208 8.50 1.36 6.67
CA GLU A 208 9.66 0.47 6.85
C GLU A 208 10.92 1.25 7.20
N ARG A 209 11.11 2.44 6.63
CA ARG A 209 12.25 3.31 6.95
C ARG A 209 12.18 3.83 8.39
N LEU A 210 11.03 4.35 8.83
CA LEU A 210 10.85 4.81 10.21
C LEU A 210 11.05 3.65 11.22
N LYS A 211 10.58 2.45 10.88
CA LYS A 211 10.77 1.24 11.69
C LYS A 211 12.25 0.85 11.78
N GLN A 212 12.98 0.90 10.67
CA GLN A 212 14.41 0.66 10.64
C GLN A 212 15.17 1.70 11.46
N GLU A 213 14.86 2.99 11.30
CA GLU A 213 15.46 4.09 12.05
C GLU A 213 15.25 3.87 13.55
N ARG A 214 14.03 3.59 14.00
CA ARG A 214 13.74 3.28 15.42
C ARG A 214 14.50 2.06 15.96
N SER A 215 14.70 1.03 15.14
CA SER A 215 15.41 -0.18 15.58
C SER A 215 16.92 -0.01 15.69
N ARG A 216 17.51 0.93 14.93
CA ARG A 216 18.96 1.14 14.85
C ARG A 216 19.43 2.36 15.64
N SER A 217 18.63 3.41 15.68
CA SER A 217 18.93 4.71 16.27
C SER A 217 17.63 5.38 16.76
N ALA A 218 17.68 6.69 17.01
CA ALA A 218 16.46 7.49 17.10
C ALA A 218 15.93 7.83 15.70
N ILE A 219 14.62 8.05 15.58
CA ILE A 219 14.01 8.59 14.37
C ILE A 219 14.50 10.02 14.17
N ALA A 220 14.93 10.35 12.95
CA ALA A 220 15.39 11.70 12.64
C ALA A 220 14.22 12.68 12.77
N ARG A 221 14.42 13.76 13.53
CA ARG A 221 13.40 14.79 13.81
C ARG A 221 13.73 16.11 13.13
N GLN A 222 12.71 16.83 12.70
CA GLN A 222 12.80 18.16 12.14
C GLN A 222 12.00 19.14 13.01
N LEU A 223 12.70 20.17 13.51
CA LEU A 223 12.09 21.30 14.19
C LEU A 223 11.28 22.14 13.20
N LEU A 224 10.04 22.45 13.54
CA LEU A 224 9.20 23.35 12.77
C LEU A 224 9.66 24.79 12.98
N LEU A 225 9.68 25.58 11.90
CA LEU A 225 10.02 27.01 11.98
C LEU A 225 9.05 27.78 12.89
N VAL A 226 7.78 27.39 12.86
CA VAL A 226 6.72 27.90 13.72
C VAL A 226 5.98 26.68 14.30
N PRO A 227 5.84 26.60 15.63
CA PRO A 227 5.06 25.52 16.24
C PRO A 227 3.63 25.48 15.69
N ALA A 228 3.17 24.31 15.29
CA ALA A 228 1.81 24.13 14.77
C ALA A 228 0.84 23.93 15.94
N ILE A 229 -0.10 24.86 16.12
CA ILE A 229 -1.15 24.76 17.14
C ILE A 229 -2.35 24.01 16.55
N ILE A 230 -2.75 22.92 17.18
CA ILE A 230 -3.81 22.05 16.70
C ILE A 230 -4.90 21.98 17.76
N GLU A 231 -6.06 22.53 17.42
CA GLU A 231 -7.26 22.49 18.26
C GLU A 231 -7.95 21.12 18.17
N MET A 232 -8.33 20.57 19.32
CA MET A 232 -9.02 19.28 19.46
C MET A 232 -9.69 19.15 20.84
N GLU A 233 -10.49 18.10 21.01
CA GLU A 233 -11.17 17.80 22.26
C GLU A 233 -10.20 17.62 23.44
N SER A 234 -10.60 18.08 24.61
CA SER A 234 -9.77 18.09 25.83
C SER A 234 -9.23 16.70 26.19
N ASP A 235 -10.05 15.66 25.99
CA ASP A 235 -9.66 14.28 26.26
C ASP A 235 -8.56 13.80 25.28
N ALA A 236 -8.59 14.26 24.02
CA ALA A 236 -7.56 13.95 23.04
C ALA A 236 -6.23 14.64 23.39
N VAL A 237 -6.29 15.90 23.83
CA VAL A 237 -5.13 16.63 24.36
C VAL A 237 -4.51 15.87 25.53
N ALA A 238 -5.32 15.49 26.53
CA ALA A 238 -4.85 14.75 27.70
C ALA A 238 -4.14 13.44 27.34
N ARG A 239 -4.71 12.65 26.41
CA ARG A 239 -4.09 11.40 25.92
C ARG A 239 -2.75 11.63 25.22
N LEU A 240 -2.64 12.66 24.39
CA LEU A 240 -1.39 12.99 23.70
C LEU A 240 -0.30 13.40 24.70
N ILE A 241 -0.65 14.19 25.71
CA ILE A 241 0.30 14.64 26.74
C ILE A 241 0.73 13.49 27.65
N GLU A 242 -0.19 12.59 28.01
CA GLU A 242 0.11 11.37 28.76
C GLU A 242 1.18 10.51 28.06
N HIS A 243 1.11 10.41 26.72
CA HIS A 243 2.06 9.65 25.90
C HIS A 243 3.14 10.50 25.23
N ALA A 244 3.36 11.74 25.66
CA ALA A 244 4.30 12.66 24.99
C ALA A 244 5.73 12.09 24.90
N GLY A 245 6.21 11.42 25.96
CA GLY A 245 7.53 10.78 25.95
C GLY A 245 7.65 9.60 24.99
N GLU A 246 6.57 8.84 24.78
CA GLU A 246 6.52 7.77 23.78
C GLU A 246 6.51 8.34 22.36
N LEU A 247 5.76 9.42 22.13
CA LEU A 247 5.67 10.11 20.85
C LEU A 247 6.98 10.82 20.48
N GLU A 248 7.69 11.36 21.46
CA GLU A 248 9.03 11.93 21.26
C GLU A 248 10.01 10.88 20.75
N ALA A 249 9.96 9.65 21.29
CA ALA A 249 10.77 8.53 20.78
C ALA A 249 10.40 8.13 19.34
N LEU A 250 9.18 8.46 18.89
CA LEU A 250 8.73 8.32 17.50
C LEU A 250 9.04 9.54 16.62
N GLY A 251 9.71 10.57 17.17
CA GLY A 251 10.08 11.79 16.46
C GLY A 251 8.98 12.86 16.42
N LEU A 252 7.89 12.71 17.18
CA LEU A 252 6.82 13.71 17.30
C LEU A 252 6.88 14.39 18.66
N VAL A 253 7.35 15.63 18.69
CA VAL A 253 7.48 16.42 19.93
C VAL A 253 6.31 17.40 20.01
N LEU A 254 5.51 17.24 21.05
CA LEU A 254 4.33 18.04 21.30
C LEU A 254 4.20 18.44 22.77
N GLU A 255 3.55 19.58 23.01
CA GLU A 255 3.29 20.11 24.35
C GLU A 255 1.85 20.66 24.45
N GLY A 256 1.31 20.72 25.67
CA GLY A 256 -0.04 21.21 25.90
C GLY A 256 -0.12 22.72 25.66
N PHE A 257 -1.15 23.16 24.92
CA PHE A 257 -1.44 24.57 24.68
C PHE A 257 -2.85 24.90 25.17
N GLY A 258 -3.00 24.97 26.50
CA GLY A 258 -4.32 25.08 27.13
C GLY A 258 -5.11 23.76 27.08
N PRO A 259 -6.39 23.77 27.48
CA PRO A 259 -7.18 22.54 27.62
C PRO A 259 -7.67 21.96 26.28
N GLY A 260 -7.71 22.74 25.20
CA GLY A 260 -8.30 22.34 23.92
C GLY A 260 -7.35 22.38 22.73
N ALA A 261 -6.03 22.48 22.97
CA ALA A 261 -5.05 22.47 21.90
C ALA A 261 -3.70 21.88 22.32
N VAL A 262 -2.96 21.42 21.31
CA VAL A 262 -1.58 20.93 21.43
C VAL A 262 -0.69 21.73 20.49
N ALA A 263 0.50 22.10 20.95
CA ALA A 263 1.54 22.72 20.13
C ALA A 263 2.54 21.65 19.69
N VAL A 264 2.69 21.45 18.38
CA VAL A 264 3.71 20.56 17.81
C VAL A 264 4.96 21.37 17.52
N ARG A 265 6.10 20.93 18.06
CA ARG A 265 7.41 21.57 17.85
C ARG A 265 8.26 20.84 16.83
N GLU A 266 8.27 19.52 16.88
CA GLU A 266 9.08 18.68 16.00
C GLU A 266 8.25 17.54 15.43
N VAL A 267 8.55 17.18 14.19
CA VAL A 267 7.95 16.03 13.49
C VAL A 267 9.06 15.14 12.92
N PRO A 268 8.79 13.85 12.63
CA PRO A 268 9.76 13.03 11.92
C PRO A 268 10.19 13.71 10.61
N ALA A 269 11.49 13.75 10.32
CA ALA A 269 12.03 14.45 9.16
C ALA A 269 11.45 13.90 7.83
N LEU A 270 11.13 12.60 7.82
CA LEU A 270 10.46 11.95 6.71
C LEU A 270 9.01 12.41 6.53
N LEU A 271 8.36 13.06 7.50
CA LEU A 271 6.95 13.49 7.44
C LEU A 271 6.79 15.01 7.40
N ARG A 272 7.89 15.76 7.23
CA ARG A 272 7.94 17.22 7.30
C ARG A 272 6.93 17.94 6.39
N ASP A 273 6.67 17.37 5.22
CA ASP A 273 5.87 17.96 4.15
C ASP A 273 4.42 17.42 4.17
N GLY A 274 4.04 16.67 5.21
CA GLY A 274 2.70 16.11 5.39
C GLY A 274 1.72 17.04 6.12
N GLU A 275 0.45 16.62 6.19
CA GLU A 275 -0.59 17.34 6.94
C GLU A 275 -0.48 17.07 8.46
N ILE A 276 0.33 17.88 9.15
CA ILE A 276 0.60 17.74 10.60
C ILE A 276 -0.69 17.73 11.43
N SER A 277 -1.66 18.59 11.12
CA SER A 277 -2.93 18.65 11.85
C SER A 277 -3.75 17.37 11.75
N ARG A 278 -3.71 16.70 10.60
CA ARG A 278 -4.40 15.42 10.40
C ARG A 278 -3.63 14.30 11.08
N LEU A 279 -2.31 14.30 10.93
CA LEU A 279 -1.43 13.36 11.60
C LEU A 279 -1.68 13.30 13.11
N VAL A 280 -1.69 14.44 13.80
CA VAL A 280 -1.85 14.45 15.26
C VAL A 280 -3.24 13.97 15.69
N ARG A 281 -4.30 14.27 14.93
CA ARG A 281 -5.65 13.77 15.20
C ARG A 281 -5.71 12.25 15.06
N ASP A 282 -5.20 11.72 13.95
CA ASP A 282 -5.22 10.29 13.68
C ASP A 282 -4.33 9.53 14.69
N VAL A 283 -3.24 10.14 15.18
CA VAL A 283 -2.45 9.62 16.30
C VAL A 283 -3.25 9.64 17.62
N ALA A 284 -3.97 10.71 17.93
CA ALA A 284 -4.80 10.78 19.14
C ALA A 284 -5.92 9.73 19.13
N ASP A 285 -6.50 9.46 17.96
CA ASP A 285 -7.51 8.42 17.74
C ASP A 285 -6.89 7.01 17.85
N ALA A 286 -5.71 6.80 17.25
CA ALA A 286 -4.96 5.55 17.38
C ALA A 286 -4.57 5.24 18.84
N LEU A 287 -4.28 6.27 19.64
CA LEU A 287 -4.03 6.14 21.07
C LEU A 287 -5.31 5.86 21.87
N ALA A 288 -6.48 6.28 21.39
CA ALA A 288 -7.76 6.01 22.04
C ALA A 288 -8.25 4.57 21.86
N ASP A 289 -7.83 3.89 20.78
CA ASP A 289 -8.22 2.50 20.49
C ASP A 289 -7.45 1.49 21.38
N ASP A 290 -7.65 1.59 22.70
CA ASP A 290 -7.06 0.68 23.70
C ASP A 290 -7.88 -0.61 23.86
N ARG A 291 -8.04 -1.35 22.76
CA ARG A 291 -8.70 -2.67 22.76
C ARG A 291 -7.79 -3.77 23.32
N GLY A 292 -7.40 -3.62 24.59
CA GLY A 292 -6.93 -4.65 25.52
C GLY A 292 -5.54 -5.26 25.28
N ALA A 293 -4.78 -5.47 26.36
CA ALA A 293 -3.53 -6.23 26.48
C ALA A 293 -2.58 -6.12 25.26
N VAL A 294 -2.42 -4.90 24.75
CA VAL A 294 -1.50 -4.57 23.67
C VAL A 294 -0.15 -4.29 24.29
N THR A 295 0.91 -4.94 23.83
CA THR A 295 2.26 -4.54 24.25
C THR A 295 2.52 -3.12 23.79
N LEU A 296 3.25 -2.35 24.58
CA LEU A 296 3.67 -0.98 24.24
C LEU A 296 4.26 -0.92 22.81
N GLU A 297 5.13 -1.88 22.47
CA GLU A 297 5.72 -2.02 21.14
C GLU A 297 4.69 -2.06 20.00
N ARG A 298 3.60 -2.80 20.18
CA ARG A 298 2.53 -2.94 19.17
C ARG A 298 1.74 -1.65 19.00
N ARG A 299 1.55 -0.90 20.07
CA ARG A 299 0.91 0.42 20.02
C ARG A 299 1.80 1.41 19.26
N LEU A 300 3.09 1.42 19.55
CA LEU A 300 4.07 2.25 18.86
C LEU A 300 4.18 1.92 17.37
N ASP A 301 4.17 0.63 17.00
CA ASP A 301 4.17 0.20 15.60
C ASP A 301 2.90 0.64 14.86
N HIS A 302 1.75 0.65 15.55
CA HIS A 302 0.52 1.18 14.98
C HIS A 302 0.59 2.69 14.76
N VAL A 303 1.04 3.45 15.75
CA VAL A 303 1.22 4.90 15.63
C VAL A 303 2.19 5.24 14.50
N LEU A 304 3.28 4.48 14.35
CA LEU A 304 4.20 4.60 13.22
C LEU A 304 3.54 4.29 11.87
N ALA A 305 2.69 3.27 11.79
CA ALA A 305 1.94 2.96 10.58
C ALA A 305 0.98 4.09 10.21
N THR A 306 0.26 4.64 11.20
CA THR A 306 -0.61 5.81 11.02
C THR A 306 0.19 7.02 10.54
N MET A 307 1.33 7.29 11.18
CA MET A 307 2.27 8.35 10.81
C MET A 307 2.70 8.27 9.34
N ALA A 308 3.05 7.08 8.86
CA ALA A 308 3.49 6.86 7.48
C ALA A 308 2.39 7.13 6.44
N CYS A 309 1.11 6.96 6.80
CA CYS A 309 -0.03 7.26 5.91
C CYS A 309 -0.21 8.78 5.64
N HIS A 310 0.37 9.64 6.49
CA HIS A 310 0.24 11.09 6.35
C HIS A 310 1.32 11.76 5.51
N HIS A 311 2.21 10.97 4.90
CA HIS A 311 3.18 11.51 3.95
C HIS A 311 2.51 11.82 2.60
N SER A 312 1.91 13.00 2.52
CA SER A 312 1.09 13.46 1.39
C SER A 312 1.89 13.81 0.12
N VAL A 313 3.22 13.90 0.19
CA VAL A 313 4.06 14.59 -0.82
C VAL A 313 4.07 13.92 -2.20
N ARG A 314 3.78 12.61 -2.28
CA ARG A 314 3.80 11.87 -3.54
C ARG A 314 2.41 11.55 -4.09
N ALA A 315 1.31 11.84 -3.40
CA ALA A 315 -0.01 11.60 -3.96
C ALA A 315 -0.36 12.70 -4.99
N GLY A 316 -0.56 12.35 -6.25
CA GLY A 316 -0.96 13.30 -7.30
C GLY A 316 0.18 14.16 -7.86
N ARG A 317 1.43 13.94 -7.44
CA ARG A 317 2.60 14.62 -8.02
C ARG A 317 3.10 13.85 -9.25
N ARG A 318 3.38 14.60 -10.32
CA ARG A 318 4.11 14.06 -11.49
C ARG A 318 5.55 13.74 -11.15
N LEU A 319 5.94 12.48 -11.37
CA LEU A 319 7.28 11.97 -11.13
C LEU A 319 8.11 11.99 -12.42
N LYS A 320 9.38 12.34 -12.29
CA LYS A 320 10.35 12.15 -13.36
C LYS A 320 10.65 10.66 -13.58
N PRO A 321 11.10 10.25 -14.78
CA PRO A 321 11.50 8.87 -15.06
C PRO A 321 12.51 8.29 -14.06
N GLU A 322 13.47 9.12 -13.65
CA GLU A 322 14.50 8.77 -12.68
C GLU A 322 13.89 8.55 -11.29
N GLU A 323 12.96 9.42 -10.86
CA GLU A 323 12.24 9.30 -9.59
C GLU A 323 11.37 8.03 -9.57
N MET A 324 10.71 7.70 -10.68
CA MET A 324 9.93 6.46 -10.79
C MET A 324 10.84 5.23 -10.68
N ASN A 325 11.94 5.18 -11.44
CA ASN A 325 12.85 4.05 -11.37
C ASN A 325 13.51 3.93 -9.99
N ALA A 326 13.89 5.04 -9.35
CA ALA A 326 14.42 5.04 -8.00
C ALA A 326 13.40 4.46 -6.99
N LEU A 327 12.12 4.83 -7.11
CA LEU A 327 11.05 4.27 -6.29
C LEU A 327 10.91 2.75 -6.50
N LEU A 328 10.98 2.26 -7.74
CA LEU A 328 10.96 0.82 -8.02
C LEU A 328 12.16 0.09 -7.39
N ARG A 329 13.37 0.65 -7.48
CA ARG A 329 14.56 0.06 -6.83
C ARG A 329 14.44 0.06 -5.31
N GLU A 330 13.88 1.13 -4.75
CA GLU A 330 13.63 1.23 -3.30
C GLU A 330 12.62 0.17 -2.84
N MET A 331 11.56 -0.06 -3.62
CA MET A 331 10.59 -1.13 -3.36
C MET A 331 11.23 -2.52 -3.41
N GLU A 332 12.12 -2.79 -4.35
CA GLU A 332 12.82 -4.09 -4.44
C GLU A 332 13.76 -4.34 -3.26
N ALA A 333 14.44 -3.29 -2.78
CA ALA A 333 15.31 -3.38 -1.62
C ALA A 333 14.56 -3.47 -0.29
N THR A 334 13.29 -3.03 -0.26
CA THR A 334 12.50 -2.95 0.96
C THR A 334 11.72 -4.25 1.20
N PRO A 335 11.96 -4.96 2.32
CA PRO A 335 11.21 -6.14 2.68
C PRO A 335 9.72 -5.83 2.84
N GLY A 336 8.85 -6.71 2.33
CA GLY A 336 7.41 -6.54 2.49
C GLY A 336 6.80 -5.40 1.66
N SER A 337 7.52 -4.83 0.70
CA SER A 337 7.03 -3.72 -0.14
C SER A 337 5.80 -4.08 -0.99
N GLY A 338 5.51 -5.36 -1.23
CA GLY A 338 4.39 -5.85 -2.04
C GLY A 338 3.00 -5.71 -1.42
N GLN A 339 2.90 -5.30 -0.15
CA GLN A 339 1.65 -5.17 0.58
C GLN A 339 1.67 -3.88 1.38
N CYS A 340 0.60 -3.09 1.32
CA CYS A 340 0.45 -1.93 2.17
C CYS A 340 0.07 -2.34 3.60
N ASN A 341 0.14 -1.39 4.53
CA ASN A 341 -0.16 -1.59 5.95
C ASN A 341 -1.61 -2.07 6.20
N HIS A 342 -2.50 -1.91 5.22
CA HIS A 342 -3.91 -2.34 5.27
C HIS A 342 -4.19 -3.67 4.55
N GLY A 343 -3.16 -4.36 4.05
CA GLY A 343 -3.33 -5.63 3.35
C GLY A 343 -3.82 -5.52 1.90
N ARG A 344 -3.62 -4.35 1.25
CA ARG A 344 -3.83 -4.18 -0.22
C ARG A 344 -2.51 -4.31 -0.98
N PRO A 345 -2.47 -4.94 -2.17
CA PRO A 345 -1.22 -5.09 -2.91
C PRO A 345 -0.74 -3.71 -3.36
N THR A 346 0.56 -3.43 -3.24
CA THR A 346 1.16 -2.17 -3.73
C THR A 346 1.50 -2.23 -5.21
N TYR A 347 1.69 -3.44 -5.75
CA TYR A 347 1.87 -3.67 -7.17
C TYR A 347 1.17 -4.94 -7.64
N VAL A 348 0.87 -4.98 -8.93
CA VAL A 348 0.23 -6.10 -9.62
C VAL A 348 1.05 -6.42 -10.88
N GLU A 349 1.34 -7.69 -11.09
CA GLU A 349 2.08 -8.16 -12.26
C GLU A 349 1.14 -8.81 -13.28
N LEU A 350 1.32 -8.46 -14.55
CA LEU A 350 0.61 -9.02 -15.70
C LEU A 350 1.63 -9.64 -16.66
N LYS A 351 1.66 -10.97 -16.76
CA LYS A 351 2.55 -11.67 -17.69
C LYS A 351 2.08 -11.50 -19.13
N LEU A 352 3.02 -11.51 -20.08
CA LEU A 352 2.72 -11.32 -21.50
C LEU A 352 1.65 -12.30 -22.01
N GLY A 353 1.76 -13.58 -21.67
CA GLY A 353 0.77 -14.58 -22.05
C GLY A 353 -0.62 -14.38 -21.42
N ASP A 354 -0.73 -13.71 -20.27
CA ASP A 354 -2.03 -13.32 -19.70
C ASP A 354 -2.67 -12.18 -20.50
N ILE A 355 -1.83 -11.23 -20.95
CA ILE A 355 -2.25 -10.10 -21.78
C ILE A 355 -2.68 -10.59 -23.17
N GLU A 356 -1.91 -11.47 -23.80
CA GLU A 356 -2.24 -12.05 -25.12
C GLU A 356 -3.59 -12.77 -25.11
N ARG A 357 -3.89 -13.49 -24.03
CA ARG A 357 -5.19 -14.14 -23.82
C ARG A 357 -6.36 -13.15 -23.77
N LEU A 358 -6.18 -11.94 -23.25
CA LEU A 358 -7.23 -10.91 -23.27
C LEU A 358 -7.61 -10.49 -24.70
N PHE A 359 -6.65 -10.54 -25.62
CA PHE A 359 -6.85 -10.23 -27.04
C PHE A 359 -7.17 -11.45 -27.90
N GLY A 360 -7.39 -12.62 -27.29
CA GLY A 360 -7.67 -13.87 -28.01
C GLY A 360 -6.47 -14.43 -28.79
N ARG A 361 -5.24 -14.01 -28.46
CA ARG A 361 -4.00 -14.55 -29.01
C ARG A 361 -3.49 -15.68 -28.10
N LYS A 362 -2.93 -16.74 -28.70
CA LYS A 362 -2.43 -17.93 -28.01
C LYS A 362 -0.95 -17.81 -27.70
#